data_AF-A0A3B0S792-F1
#
_entry.id   AF-A0A3B0S792-F1
#
_cell.length_a   1.000
_cell.length_b   1.000
_cell.length_c   1.000
_cell.angle_alpha   90.00
_cell.angle_beta   90.00
_cell.angle_gamma   90.00
#
_symmetry.space_group_name_H-M   'P 1'
#
loop_
_entity.id
_entity.type
_entity.pdbx_description
1 polymer ?
#
loop_
_entity_poly.entity_id
_entity_poly.type
_entity_poly.pdbx_seq_one_letter_code
_entity_poly.pdbx_strand_id
1 'polypeptide(L)'
;GDFELTSTANMFIDIAGTGSGEFDVFDIVGDATIAGGLAVDLLNGFQLDQNQQFLFTNIGGNASGTFDGFGEGSVVFFDPGSGMDLFISYVGGNGNDIVLYTQTVPEPTTLLPLSLVIGGISLRRRRKRNVGR
;
A
#
# COMPACT_ATOMS: atom_id res chain seq x y z
N GLY A 1 30.63 -0.21 6.45
CA GLY A 1 31.20 -1.37 5.76
C GLY A 1 30.06 -2.14 5.12
N ASP A 2 30.35 -3.33 4.62
CA ASP A 2 29.33 -4.18 4.00
C ASP A 2 28.36 -4.72 5.05
N PHE A 3 27.15 -5.06 4.61
CA PHE A 3 26.07 -5.57 5.44
C PHE A 3 25.43 -6.81 4.81
N GLU A 4 25.14 -7.80 5.64
CA GLU A 4 24.42 -9.01 5.27
C GLU A 4 23.28 -9.24 6.26
N LEU A 5 22.04 -9.15 5.78
CA LEU A 5 20.89 -9.71 6.47
C LEU A 5 20.75 -11.16 6.00
N THR A 6 20.84 -12.10 6.94
CA THR A 6 20.72 -13.54 6.66
C THR A 6 19.26 -13.98 6.79
N SER A 7 18.85 -15.03 6.06
CA SER A 7 17.46 -15.52 6.01
C SER A 7 16.82 -15.94 7.35
N THR A 8 17.59 -16.02 8.43
CA THR A 8 17.08 -16.29 9.78
C THR A 8 16.89 -15.03 10.63
N ALA A 9 17.28 -13.86 10.11
CA ALA A 9 17.19 -12.57 10.78
C ALA A 9 15.94 -11.80 10.33
N ASN A 10 15.52 -10.86 11.18
CA ASN A 10 14.44 -9.93 10.87
C ASN A 10 14.93 -8.50 11.08
N MET A 11 14.54 -7.61 10.17
CA MET A 11 14.66 -6.17 10.35
C MET A 11 13.33 -5.63 10.85
N PHE A 12 13.38 -4.77 11.88
CA PHE A 12 12.23 -4.08 12.45
C PHE A 12 12.39 -2.59 12.16
N ILE A 13 11.33 -1.96 11.65
CA ILE A 13 11.31 -0.55 11.27
C ILE A 13 10.15 0.14 11.97
N ASP A 14 10.48 1.12 12.80
CA ASP A 14 9.51 1.98 13.46
C ASP A 14 9.26 3.26 12.65
N ILE A 15 7.98 3.63 12.51
CA ILE A 15 7.53 4.88 11.86
C ILE A 15 6.60 5.63 12.81
N ALA A 16 7.05 6.78 13.30
CA ALA A 16 6.30 7.70 14.16
C ALA A 16 5.87 8.99 13.45
N GLY A 17 6.32 9.21 12.20
CA GLY A 17 6.07 10.43 11.43
C GLY A 17 6.87 10.46 10.12
N THR A 18 6.81 11.58 9.41
CA THR A 18 7.48 11.76 8.10
C THR A 18 8.72 12.65 8.18
N GLY A 19 8.96 13.28 9.33
CA GLY A 19 10.10 14.14 9.60
C GLY A 19 11.40 13.36 9.84
N SER A 20 12.51 14.10 9.81
CA SER A 20 13.82 13.54 10.14
C SER A 20 13.84 13.04 11.60
N GLY A 21 14.25 11.79 11.78
CA GLY A 21 14.28 11.13 13.10
C GLY A 21 12.91 10.65 13.57
N GLU A 22 11.86 10.75 12.74
CA GLU A 22 10.53 10.21 13.06
C GLU A 22 10.32 8.80 12.50
N PHE A 23 11.32 8.22 11.84
CA PHE A 23 11.34 6.82 11.43
C PHE A 23 12.78 6.30 11.43
N ASP A 24 12.93 4.98 11.53
CA ASP A 24 14.24 4.35 11.53
C ASP A 24 14.95 4.50 10.19
N VAL A 25 16.25 4.76 10.25
CA VAL A 25 17.14 4.83 9.09
C VAL A 25 18.37 3.98 9.35
N PHE A 26 18.70 3.13 8.39
CA PHE A 26 19.86 2.26 8.40
C PHE A 26 20.81 2.63 7.25
N ASP A 27 21.94 3.24 7.60
CA ASP A 27 22.98 3.64 6.64
C ASP A 27 24.04 2.55 6.49
N ILE A 28 24.13 1.98 5.28
CA ILE A 28 25.12 0.98 4.90
C ILE A 28 26.14 1.64 3.98
N VAL A 29 27.38 1.77 4.46
CA VAL A 29 28.45 2.43 3.66
C VAL A 29 28.94 1.55 2.50
N GLY A 30 28.87 0.23 2.63
CA GLY A 30 29.38 -0.74 1.65
C GLY A 30 28.28 -1.47 0.88
N ASP A 31 28.59 -2.68 0.43
CA ASP A 31 27.63 -3.54 -0.26
C ASP A 31 26.59 -4.10 0.73
N ALA A 32 25.36 -4.31 0.26
CA ALA A 32 24.26 -4.87 1.04
C ALA A 32 23.72 -6.15 0.39
N THR A 33 23.63 -7.22 1.18
CA THR A 33 22.92 -8.45 0.80
C THR A 33 21.73 -8.66 1.73
N ILE A 34 20.54 -8.74 1.16
CA ILE A 34 19.28 -8.87 1.90
C ILE A 34 18.68 -10.26 1.68
N ALA A 35 18.57 -11.03 2.74
CA ALA A 35 17.76 -12.24 2.84
C ALA A 35 17.17 -12.27 4.26
N GLY A 36 15.88 -12.52 4.44
CA GLY A 36 15.25 -12.49 5.78
C GLY A 36 14.03 -11.57 5.87
N GLY A 37 13.44 -11.50 7.06
CA GLY A 37 12.16 -10.84 7.26
C GLY A 37 12.23 -9.32 7.43
N LEU A 38 11.11 -8.66 7.12
CA LEU A 38 10.85 -7.26 7.43
C LEU A 38 9.57 -7.17 8.25
N ALA A 39 9.61 -6.39 9.33
CA ALA A 39 8.44 -6.02 10.12
C ALA A 39 8.41 -4.50 10.29
N VAL A 40 7.22 -3.91 10.14
CA VAL A 40 7.00 -2.46 10.24
C VAL A 40 5.96 -2.19 11.32
N ASP A 41 6.27 -1.26 12.22
CA ASP A 41 5.35 -0.80 13.26
C ASP A 41 5.11 0.73 13.14
N LEU A 42 3.84 1.13 13.25
CA LEU A 42 3.46 2.55 13.32
C LEU A 42 3.33 2.96 14.79
N LEU A 43 4.10 3.96 15.20
CA LEU A 43 4.17 4.40 16.60
C LEU A 43 3.34 5.67 16.85
N ASN A 44 3.05 5.93 18.14
CA ASN A 44 2.42 7.18 18.62
C ASN A 44 1.07 7.54 17.97
N GLY A 45 0.38 6.56 17.39
CA GLY A 45 -0.87 6.78 16.67
C GLY A 45 -0.67 7.42 15.29
N PHE A 46 0.56 7.38 14.74
CA PHE A 46 0.81 7.77 13.38
C PHE A 46 -0.04 6.94 12.42
N GLN A 47 -0.65 7.62 11.47
CA GLN A 47 -1.45 7.02 10.40
C GLN A 47 -0.78 7.40 9.09
N LEU A 48 -0.73 6.44 8.18
CA LEU A 48 -0.24 6.69 6.83
C LEU A 48 -1.12 7.76 6.15
N ASP A 49 -0.51 8.57 5.29
CA ASP A 49 -1.18 9.49 4.36
C ASP A 49 -0.71 9.23 2.91
N GLN A 50 -1.44 9.73 1.93
CA GLN A 50 -1.15 9.57 0.51
C GLN A 50 0.21 10.19 0.14
N ASN A 51 0.94 9.54 -0.77
CA ASN A 51 2.20 10.01 -1.34
C ASN A 51 3.33 10.21 -0.32
N GLN A 52 3.35 9.42 0.75
CA GLN A 52 4.45 9.38 1.70
C GLN A 52 5.56 8.44 1.23
N GLN A 53 6.79 8.77 1.61
CA GLN A 53 7.98 7.95 1.35
C GLN A 53 8.88 7.94 2.58
N PHE A 54 9.41 6.77 2.90
CA PHE A 54 10.29 6.51 4.04
C PHE A 54 11.52 5.76 3.51
N LEU A 55 12.60 6.50 3.23
CA LEU A 55 13.89 5.90 2.89
C LEU A 55 14.54 5.40 4.16
N PHE A 56 14.36 4.11 4.45
CA PHE A 56 14.80 3.52 5.70
C PHE A 56 16.11 2.74 5.56
N THR A 57 16.55 2.41 4.33
CA THR A 57 17.87 1.82 4.08
C THR A 57 18.59 2.60 2.99
N ASN A 58 19.72 3.21 3.34
CA ASN A 58 20.60 3.96 2.43
C ASN A 58 21.87 3.13 2.17
N ILE A 59 22.15 2.83 0.90
CA ILE A 59 23.18 1.88 0.48
C ILE A 59 24.22 2.59 -0.37
N GLY A 60 25.45 2.67 0.16
CA GLY A 60 26.58 3.29 -0.52
C GLY A 60 27.26 2.41 -1.58
N GLY A 61 27.15 1.09 -1.44
CA GLY A 61 27.64 0.09 -2.40
C GLY A 61 26.53 -0.49 -3.27
N ASN A 62 26.73 -1.72 -3.74
CA ASN A 62 25.73 -2.47 -4.50
C ASN A 62 24.72 -3.14 -3.54
N ALA A 63 23.46 -3.24 -3.96
CA ALA A 63 22.45 -4.02 -3.27
C ALA A 63 22.14 -5.32 -4.02
N SER A 64 21.85 -6.38 -3.27
CA SER A 64 21.37 -7.64 -3.82
C SER A 64 20.39 -8.34 -2.87
N GLY A 65 19.48 -9.14 -3.44
CA GLY A 65 18.44 -9.83 -2.69
C GLY A 65 17.22 -8.95 -2.38
N THR A 66 16.29 -9.51 -1.61
CA THR A 66 15.03 -8.87 -1.17
C THR A 66 14.66 -9.43 0.20
N PHE A 67 13.81 -8.72 0.93
CA PHE A 67 13.16 -9.30 2.10
C PHE A 67 12.25 -10.48 1.70
N ASP A 68 12.12 -11.45 2.59
CA ASP A 68 11.39 -12.69 2.36
C ASP A 68 9.91 -12.39 2.10
N GLY A 69 9.42 -12.81 0.94
CA GLY A 69 8.02 -12.61 0.54
C GLY A 69 7.69 -11.20 0.02
N PHE A 70 8.66 -10.28 0.00
CA PHE A 70 8.45 -8.89 -0.41
C PHE A 70 9.31 -8.52 -1.62
N GLY A 71 8.84 -8.84 -2.83
CA GLY A 71 9.43 -8.33 -4.06
C GLY A 71 9.11 -6.84 -4.28
N GLU A 72 9.66 -6.25 -5.35
CA GLU A 72 9.36 -4.87 -5.75
C GLU A 72 7.84 -4.60 -5.83
N GLY A 73 7.38 -3.53 -5.18
CA GLY A 73 5.98 -3.13 -5.15
C GLY A 73 5.07 -4.01 -4.28
N SER A 74 5.63 -4.89 -3.45
CA SER A 74 4.83 -5.70 -2.51
C SER A 74 4.27 -4.85 -1.38
N VAL A 75 3.09 -5.20 -0.89
CA VAL A 75 2.53 -4.63 0.35
C VAL A 75 3.24 -5.26 1.54
N VAL A 76 3.88 -4.43 2.37
CA VAL A 76 4.59 -4.87 3.59
C VAL A 76 3.76 -4.66 4.84
N PHE A 77 2.83 -3.69 4.80
CA PHE A 77 1.98 -3.34 5.93
C PHE A 77 0.66 -2.75 5.42
N PHE A 78 -0.44 -3.02 6.12
CA PHE A 78 -1.73 -2.36 5.91
C PHE A 78 -2.08 -1.58 7.17
N ASP A 79 -2.28 -0.27 7.05
CA ASP A 79 -2.71 0.59 8.15
C ASP A 79 -4.24 0.59 8.25
N PRO A 80 -4.84 -0.09 9.25
CA PRO A 80 -6.30 -0.10 9.41
C PRO A 80 -6.85 1.26 9.86
N GLY A 81 -6.02 2.17 10.37
CA GLY A 81 -6.41 3.50 10.80
C GLY A 81 -6.68 4.45 9.63
N SER A 82 -5.83 4.41 8.60
CA SER A 82 -5.99 5.18 7.36
C SER A 82 -6.65 4.39 6.22
N GLY A 83 -6.64 3.06 6.29
CA GLY A 83 -7.10 2.17 5.23
C GLY A 83 -6.11 2.06 4.05
N MET A 84 -4.83 2.34 4.27
CA MET A 84 -3.82 2.35 3.23
C MET A 84 -2.79 1.24 3.34
N ASP A 85 -2.32 0.83 2.17
CA ASP A 85 -1.19 -0.08 2.03
C ASP A 85 0.13 0.70 2.02
N LEU A 86 1.13 0.13 2.69
CA LEU A 86 2.53 0.52 2.62
C LEU A 86 3.26 -0.47 1.71
N PHE A 87 3.86 0.05 0.65
CA PHE A 87 4.57 -0.71 -0.37
C PHE A 87 6.08 -0.59 -0.16
N ILE A 88 6.85 -1.52 -0.72
CA ILE A 88 8.31 -1.49 -0.74
C ILE A 88 8.87 -1.29 -2.15
N SER A 89 9.95 -0.52 -2.26
CA SER A 89 10.77 -0.40 -3.46
C SER A 89 12.24 -0.58 -3.12
N TYR A 90 12.98 -1.29 -3.98
CA TYR A 90 14.42 -1.54 -3.89
C TYR A 90 15.23 -0.65 -4.85
N VAL A 91 14.58 0.32 -5.50
CA VAL A 91 15.19 1.24 -6.48
C VAL A 91 15.00 2.69 -6.07
N GLY A 92 14.89 2.95 -4.77
CA GLY A 92 14.75 4.29 -4.21
C GLY A 92 16.07 5.06 -4.16
N GLY A 93 15.98 6.32 -3.71
CA GLY A 93 17.13 7.19 -3.46
C GLY A 93 18.12 7.28 -4.62
N ASN A 94 19.31 6.71 -4.47
CA ASN A 94 20.37 6.69 -5.48
C ASN A 94 20.20 5.63 -6.60
N GLY A 95 19.14 4.80 -6.53
CA GLY A 95 18.82 3.75 -7.49
C GLY A 95 18.90 2.34 -6.95
N ASN A 96 19.41 2.14 -5.73
CA ASN A 96 19.38 0.86 -5.03
C ASN A 96 19.09 0.97 -3.53
N ASP A 97 18.60 2.11 -3.06
CA ASP A 97 18.12 2.29 -1.70
C ASP A 97 16.74 1.65 -1.51
N ILE A 98 16.43 1.27 -0.28
CA ILE A 98 15.15 0.64 0.06
C ILE A 98 14.22 1.68 0.68
N VAL A 99 13.05 1.83 0.08
CA VAL A 99 12.05 2.83 0.43
C VAL A 99 10.71 2.14 0.70
N LEU A 100 10.05 2.53 1.78
CA LEU A 100 8.63 2.27 1.98
C LEU A 100 7.82 3.45 1.46
N TYR A 101 6.74 3.20 0.74
CA TYR A 101 5.94 4.28 0.15
C TYR A 101 4.45 3.98 0.16
N THR A 102 3.65 5.04 0.18
CA THR A 102 2.21 4.97 -0.06
C THR A 102 1.91 5.56 -1.44
N GLN A 103 0.82 5.11 -2.04
CA GLN A 103 0.35 5.62 -3.33
C GLN A 103 -1.10 6.09 -3.19
N THR A 104 -1.50 7.05 -4.00
CA THR A 104 -2.91 7.46 -4.07
C THR A 104 -3.74 6.27 -4.56
N VAL A 105 -4.66 5.78 -3.74
CA VAL A 105 -5.70 4.88 -4.23
C VAL A 105 -6.65 5.72 -5.08
N PRO A 106 -6.78 5.48 -6.41
CA PRO A 106 -7.79 6.18 -7.18
C PRO A 106 -9.15 5.80 -6.61
N GLU A 107 -9.96 6.80 -6.21
CA GLU A 107 -11.34 6.51 -5.84
C GLU A 107 -11.98 5.76 -7.02
N PRO A 108 -12.53 4.55 -6.81
CA PRO A 108 -13.24 3.88 -7.87
C PRO A 108 -14.34 4.83 -8.29
N THR A 109 -14.34 5.22 -9.56
CA THR A 109 -15.41 6.05 -10.14
C THR A 109 -16.67 5.19 -10.10
N THR A 110 -17.34 5.14 -8.96
CA THR A 110 -18.63 4.48 -8.82
C THR A 110 -19.58 5.35 -9.62
N LEU A 111 -19.75 4.98 -10.89
CA LEU A 111 -20.86 5.35 -11.73
C LEU A 111 -22.13 5.01 -10.94
N LEU A 112 -22.68 5.98 -10.22
CA LEU A 112 -24.05 5.91 -9.74
C LEU A 112 -24.89 5.62 -10.99
N PRO A 113 -25.57 4.46 -11.13
CA PRO A 113 -26.52 4.31 -12.21
C PRO A 113 -27.61 5.34 -11.93
N LEU A 114 -27.56 6.43 -12.70
CA LEU A 114 -28.54 7.49 -12.71
C LEU A 114 -29.88 6.86 -13.10
N SER A 115 -30.71 6.59 -12.09
CA SER A 115 -32.10 6.22 -12.28
C SER A 115 -32.83 7.36 -12.99
N LEU A 116 -32.99 7.25 -14.31
CA LEU A 116 -34.03 7.91 -15.10
C LEU A 116 -34.60 6.85 -16.07
N VAL A 117 -35.69 6.16 -15.70
CA VAL A 117 -37.08 6.56 -16.01
C VAL A 117 -37.31 6.75 -17.51
N ILE A 118 -37.68 5.68 -18.24
CA ILE A 118 -38.66 5.75 -19.34
C ILE A 118 -39.50 4.46 -19.37
N GLY A 119 -40.72 4.56 -18.81
CA GLY A 119 -41.97 4.04 -19.38
C GLY A 119 -42.16 2.54 -19.62
N GLY A 120 -43.08 1.90 -18.89
CA GLY A 120 -43.66 0.66 -19.40
C GLY A 120 -44.59 -0.19 -18.53
N ILE A 121 -44.81 0.11 -17.25
CA ILE A 121 -45.81 -0.66 -16.47
C ILE A 121 -47.21 -0.08 -16.72
N SER A 122 -47.84 -0.48 -17.82
CA SER A 122 -49.30 -0.48 -17.94
C SER A 122 -49.81 -1.90 -17.73
N LEU A 123 -50.09 -2.25 -16.48
CA LEU A 123 -50.89 -3.42 -16.10
C LEU A 123 -52.30 -3.28 -16.69
N ARG A 124 -52.50 -3.75 -17.92
CA ARG A 124 -53.85 -3.86 -18.49
C ARG A 124 -54.54 -5.08 -17.90
N ARG A 125 -55.20 -4.84 -16.75
CA ARG A 125 -56.08 -5.76 -16.03
C ARG A 125 -57.00 -6.49 -17.01
N ARG A 126 -56.91 -7.82 -17.03
CA ARG A 126 -57.87 -8.70 -17.70
C ARG A 126 -59.20 -8.72 -16.94
N ARG A 127 -60.29 -8.60 -17.72
CA ARG A 127 -61.69 -9.06 -17.50
C ARG A 127 -62.58 -8.31 -16.48
N LYS A 128 -63.70 -7.77 -16.99
CA LYS A 128 -65.05 -8.29 -16.65
C LYS A 128 -66.09 -7.93 -17.74
N ARG A 129 -66.97 -8.92 -17.98
CA ARG A 129 -68.11 -9.04 -18.89
C ARG A 129 -69.23 -8.04 -18.54
N ASN A 130 -69.96 -7.55 -19.55
CA ASN A 130 -71.44 -7.48 -19.58
C ASN A 130 -71.93 -6.80 -20.88
N VAL A 131 -72.65 -7.54 -21.72
CA VAL A 131 -73.60 -6.97 -22.68
C VAL A 131 -74.90 -7.73 -22.51
N GLY A 132 -75.91 -7.02 -22.03
CA GLY A 132 -77.31 -7.41 -22.07
C GLY A 132 -78.11 -6.16 -22.44
N ARG A 133 -78.85 -6.24 -23.54
CA ARG A 133 -80.15 -5.63 -23.79
C ARG A 133 -80.73 -6.24 -25.04
#